data_AF-A0A3N1GV21-F1
#
_entry.id   AF-A0A3N1GV21-F1
#
_cell.length_a   1.000
_cell.length_b   1.000
_cell.length_c   1.000
_cell.angle_alpha   90.00
_cell.angle_beta   90.00
_cell.angle_gamma   90.00
#
_symmetry.space_group_name_H-M   'P 1'
#
loop_
_entity.id
_entity.type
_entity.pdbx_description
1 polymer ?
#
loop_
_entity_poly.entity_id
_entity_poly.type
_entity_poly.pdbx_seq_one_letter_code
_entity_poly.pdbx_strand_id
1 'polypeptide(L)'
;MTGPQLLSAYAGHWTGAGTGVTVILPPPGTVASGEVRGGAPATREFALLEPTRLVDRVDAVVLSDGSAFGLSAADGSPAFAAATAPEATAAPVGLANTTVAVVLTDARLSKNDCYLLAQSGHAGFARALHPAHSHFDGDAVVALATGEVTQGFDLELVRAAAAETVAAAIRDAAAQSSSSSGDSSEGR
;
A
#
# COMPACT_ATOMS: atom_id res chain seq x y z
N MET A 1 -16.61 -17.50 1.77
CA MET A 1 -15.13 -17.43 1.77
C MET A 1 -14.76 -16.14 2.47
N THR A 2 -14.40 -16.19 3.75
CA THR A 2 -13.92 -15.02 4.49
C THR A 2 -12.44 -14.83 4.15
N GLY A 3 -12.16 -13.88 3.26
CA GLY A 3 -10.78 -13.45 2.98
C GLY A 3 -10.13 -12.81 4.21
N PRO A 4 -8.85 -12.44 4.13
CA PRO A 4 -8.17 -11.74 5.23
C PRO A 4 -8.92 -10.43 5.54
N GLN A 5 -9.39 -10.32 6.78
CA GLN A 5 -10.12 -9.17 7.28
C GLN A 5 -9.14 -8.20 7.93
N LEU A 6 -9.15 -6.94 7.50
CA LEU A 6 -8.37 -5.84 8.06
C LEU A 6 -9.35 -4.94 8.81
N LEU A 7 -9.56 -5.16 10.11
CA LEU A 7 -10.63 -4.50 10.88
C LEU A 7 -12.00 -4.69 10.20
N SER A 8 -12.72 -3.61 9.86
CA SER A 8 -13.97 -3.64 9.11
C SER A 8 -13.80 -3.65 7.58
N ALA A 9 -12.57 -3.60 7.08
CA ALA A 9 -12.26 -3.67 5.65
C ALA A 9 -11.98 -5.11 5.18
N TYR A 10 -12.23 -5.36 3.90
CA TYR A 10 -11.91 -6.62 3.23
C TYR A 10 -10.71 -6.44 2.32
N ALA A 11 -9.77 -7.39 2.36
CA ALA A 11 -8.67 -7.46 1.39
C ALA A 11 -8.88 -8.66 0.44
N GLY A 12 -8.91 -8.39 -0.85
CA GLY A 12 -8.83 -9.39 -1.91
C GLY A 12 -7.43 -9.39 -2.51
N HIS A 13 -6.86 -10.57 -2.76
CA HIS A 13 -5.57 -10.71 -3.42
C HIS A 13 -5.67 -11.72 -4.55
N TRP A 14 -5.03 -11.43 -5.68
CA TRP A 14 -4.83 -12.37 -6.77
C TRP A 14 -3.37 -12.33 -7.23
N THR A 15 -2.81 -13.51 -7.48
CA THR A 15 -1.44 -13.69 -7.99
C THR A 15 -1.49 -14.53 -9.26
N GLY A 16 -0.70 -14.15 -10.26
CA GLY A 16 -0.50 -14.87 -11.52
C GLY A 16 0.97 -15.08 -11.83
N ALA A 17 1.31 -15.31 -13.11
CA ALA A 17 2.67 -15.61 -13.58
C ALA A 17 3.64 -14.41 -13.40
N GLY A 18 4.14 -14.23 -12.18
CA GLY A 18 5.09 -13.17 -11.82
C GLY A 18 4.46 -11.80 -11.59
N THR A 19 3.17 -11.74 -11.27
CA THR A 19 2.47 -10.48 -10.99
C THR A 19 1.30 -10.68 -10.03
N GLY A 20 0.77 -9.60 -9.46
CA GLY A 20 -0.38 -9.67 -8.58
C GLY A 20 -1.06 -8.33 -8.32
N VAL A 21 -2.25 -8.41 -7.75
CA VAL A 21 -3.06 -7.26 -7.33
C VAL A 21 -3.64 -7.53 -5.95
N THR A 22 -3.58 -6.54 -5.07
CA THR A 22 -4.29 -6.49 -3.80
C THR A 22 -5.28 -5.34 -3.83
N VAL A 23 -6.55 -5.62 -3.51
CA VAL A 23 -7.60 -4.60 -3.38
C VAL A 23 -8.07 -4.57 -1.93
N ILE A 24 -8.10 -3.37 -1.34
CA ILE A 24 -8.66 -3.11 -0.02
C ILE A 24 -9.99 -2.39 -0.20
N LEU A 25 -11.06 -2.98 0.31
CA LEU A 25 -12.42 -2.46 0.29
C LEU A 25 -12.85 -2.10 1.72
N PRO A 26 -12.69 -0.83 2.15
CA PRO A 26 -13.16 -0.37 3.44
C PRO A 26 -14.68 -0.20 3.48
N PRO A 27 -15.31 -0.07 4.66
CA PRO A 27 -16.74 0.22 4.75
C PRO A 27 -17.08 1.60 4.14
N PRO A 28 -18.31 1.79 3.64
CA PRO A 28 -18.76 3.08 3.10
C PRO A 28 -18.54 4.24 4.08
N GLY A 29 -18.09 5.38 3.56
CA GLY A 29 -17.85 6.57 4.38
C GLY A 29 -16.49 6.61 5.07
N THR A 30 -15.56 5.73 4.69
CA THR A 30 -14.16 5.75 5.16
C THR A 30 -13.41 6.98 4.69
N VAL A 31 -12.82 7.72 5.63
CA VAL A 31 -11.99 8.91 5.36
C VAL A 31 -10.63 8.49 4.87
N ALA A 32 -10.07 9.19 3.88
CA ALA A 32 -8.73 8.89 3.41
C ALA A 32 -7.89 10.13 3.07
N SER A 33 -6.58 9.98 3.29
CA SER A 33 -5.55 10.88 2.79
C SER A 33 -4.27 10.08 2.55
N GLY A 34 -3.26 10.69 1.93
CA GLY A 34 -2.02 10.02 1.61
C GLY A 34 -0.89 10.99 1.30
N GLU A 35 0.33 10.46 1.39
CA GLU A 35 1.56 11.17 1.04
C GLU A 35 2.44 10.29 0.15
N VAL A 36 3.13 10.91 -0.80
CA VAL A 36 4.21 10.30 -1.58
C VAL A 36 5.51 10.97 -1.18
N ARG A 37 6.56 10.18 -0.93
CA ARG A 37 7.92 10.69 -0.66
C ARG A 37 8.99 10.09 -1.57
N GLY A 38 8.71 8.99 -2.24
CA GLY A 38 9.61 8.43 -3.23
C GLY A 38 9.76 9.34 -4.46
N GLY A 39 10.94 9.32 -5.10
CA GLY A 39 11.23 10.14 -6.28
C GLY A 39 10.60 9.64 -7.59
N ALA A 40 10.11 8.40 -7.64
CA ALA A 40 9.55 7.77 -8.84
C ALA A 40 8.17 7.11 -8.58
N PRO A 41 7.15 7.86 -8.14
CA PRO A 41 5.85 7.28 -7.85
C PRO A 41 5.10 6.87 -9.12
N ALA A 42 4.56 5.65 -9.11
CA ALA A 42 3.53 5.23 -10.06
C ALA A 42 2.18 5.22 -9.34
N THR A 43 1.45 6.34 -9.39
CA THR A 43 0.17 6.50 -8.70
C THR A 43 -0.93 6.99 -9.64
N ARG A 44 -2.18 6.68 -9.29
CA ARG A 44 -3.37 7.12 -10.00
C ARG A 44 -4.39 7.66 -9.00
N GLU A 45 -5.06 8.76 -9.34
CA GLU A 45 -6.02 9.49 -8.48
C GLU A 45 -5.46 9.98 -7.12
N PHE A 46 -4.17 9.78 -6.84
CA PHE A 46 -3.57 10.09 -5.54
C PHE A 46 -3.67 11.57 -5.16
N ALA A 47 -3.65 12.48 -6.15
CA ALA A 47 -3.81 13.91 -5.92
C ALA A 47 -5.13 14.24 -5.18
N LEU A 48 -6.18 13.43 -5.32
CA LEU A 48 -7.44 13.60 -4.58
C LEU A 48 -7.27 13.40 -3.07
N LEU A 49 -6.24 12.67 -2.64
CA LEU A 49 -5.94 12.40 -1.24
C LEU A 49 -5.29 13.59 -0.53
N GLU A 50 -4.83 14.62 -1.24
CA GLU A 50 -4.28 15.83 -0.63
C GLU A 50 -5.29 16.45 0.37
N PRO A 51 -4.84 16.87 1.57
CA PRO A 51 -5.74 17.26 2.67
C PRO A 51 -6.65 18.44 2.34
N THR A 52 -6.29 19.27 1.35
CA THR A 52 -7.06 20.44 0.91
C THR A 52 -8.10 20.14 -0.17
N ARG A 53 -8.14 18.91 -0.71
CA ARG A 53 -9.07 18.52 -1.78
C ARG A 53 -10.41 18.08 -1.23
N LEU A 54 -11.46 18.35 -2.00
CA LEU A 54 -12.86 18.13 -1.63
C LEU A 54 -13.22 16.65 -1.41
N VAL A 55 -12.66 15.75 -2.21
CA VAL A 55 -12.91 14.30 -2.05
C VAL A 55 -12.17 13.81 -0.83
N ASP A 56 -12.88 13.39 0.21
CA ASP A 56 -12.30 12.93 1.47
C ASP A 56 -12.69 11.48 1.82
N ARG A 57 -13.39 10.79 0.91
CA ARG A 57 -13.83 9.40 1.05
C ARG A 57 -13.33 8.54 -0.10
N VAL A 58 -13.01 7.28 0.21
CA VAL A 58 -12.62 6.27 -0.79
C VAL A 58 -13.39 4.97 -0.57
N ASP A 59 -13.75 4.32 -1.68
CA ASP A 59 -14.43 3.03 -1.68
C ASP A 59 -13.46 1.85 -1.85
N ALA A 60 -12.28 2.11 -2.40
CA ALA A 60 -11.26 1.10 -2.63
C ALA A 60 -9.85 1.70 -2.70
N VAL A 61 -8.86 0.92 -2.27
CA VAL A 61 -7.44 1.14 -2.59
C VAL A 61 -6.93 -0.08 -3.35
N VAL A 62 -6.33 0.16 -4.51
CA VAL A 62 -5.79 -0.89 -5.39
C VAL A 62 -4.27 -0.79 -5.38
N LEU A 63 -3.62 -1.89 -5.00
CA LEU A 63 -2.18 -2.08 -5.09
C LEU A 63 -1.91 -3.09 -6.20
N SER A 64 -1.17 -2.68 -7.21
CA SER A 64 -0.85 -3.52 -8.38
C SER A 64 0.64 -3.59 -8.59
N ASP A 65 1.13 -4.78 -8.91
CA ASP A 65 2.46 -4.95 -9.48
C ASP A 65 2.46 -4.50 -10.97
N GLY A 66 3.60 -4.57 -11.65
CA GLY A 66 3.74 -4.18 -13.06
C GLY A 66 4.03 -2.69 -13.29
N SER A 67 4.54 -2.00 -12.27
CA SER A 67 4.94 -0.59 -12.36
C SER A 67 3.81 0.31 -12.90
N ALA A 68 4.11 1.31 -13.72
CA ALA A 68 3.11 2.21 -14.31
C ALA A 68 2.04 1.49 -15.15
N PHE A 69 2.35 0.34 -15.76
CA PHE A 69 1.37 -0.47 -16.49
C PHE A 69 0.32 -1.09 -15.57
N GLY A 70 0.68 -1.39 -14.32
CA GLY A 70 -0.22 -1.93 -13.31
C GLY A 70 -1.40 -1.03 -12.96
N LEU A 71 -1.27 0.29 -13.18
CA LEU A 71 -2.31 1.27 -12.85
C LEU A 71 -3.63 1.06 -13.59
N SER A 72 -3.64 0.31 -14.70
CA SER A 72 -4.89 -0.08 -15.39
C SER A 72 -5.72 -1.11 -14.60
N ALA A 73 -5.15 -1.78 -13.60
CA ALA A 73 -5.89 -2.68 -12.71
C ALA A 73 -7.01 -1.93 -11.96
N ALA A 74 -6.83 -0.63 -11.71
CA ALA A 74 -7.85 0.22 -11.09
C ALA A 74 -9.11 0.42 -11.95
N ASP A 75 -9.04 0.18 -13.27
CA ASP A 75 -10.21 0.22 -14.16
C ASP A 75 -11.07 -1.06 -14.12
N GLY A 76 -10.64 -2.08 -13.37
CA GLY A 76 -11.27 -3.40 -13.41
C GLY A 76 -11.04 -4.16 -14.72
N SER A 77 -10.05 -3.74 -15.53
CA SER A 77 -9.73 -4.36 -16.80
C SER A 77 -9.01 -5.71 -16.61
N PRO A 78 -9.49 -6.82 -17.21
CA PRO A 78 -8.78 -8.10 -17.20
C PRO A 78 -7.49 -8.08 -18.04
N ALA A 79 -7.23 -7.00 -18.79
CA ALA A 79 -6.08 -6.90 -19.70
C ALA A 79 -4.72 -6.91 -18.99
N PHE A 80 -4.68 -6.65 -17.68
CA PHE A 80 -3.46 -6.78 -16.87
C PHE A 80 -2.91 -8.22 -16.88
N ALA A 81 -3.79 -9.24 -16.90
CA ALA A 81 -3.38 -10.65 -16.92
C ALA A 81 -2.77 -11.10 -18.27
N ALA A 82 -2.95 -10.31 -19.34
CA ALA A 82 -2.46 -10.62 -20.69
C ALA A 82 -1.19 -9.85 -21.07
N ALA A 83 -0.81 -8.83 -20.30
CA ALA A 83 0.47 -8.15 -20.46
C ALA A 83 1.55 -8.98 -19.75
N THR A 84 1.88 -10.14 -20.30
CA THR A 84 3.23 -10.68 -20.08
C THR A 84 4.17 -9.59 -20.57
N ALA A 85 4.91 -8.95 -19.66
CA ALA A 85 5.99 -8.08 -20.04
C ALA A 85 6.81 -8.85 -21.10
N PRO A 86 7.07 -8.27 -22.29
CA PRO A 86 8.01 -8.90 -23.22
C PRO A 86 9.27 -9.21 -22.41
N GLU A 87 9.82 -10.42 -22.55
CA GLU A 87 11.02 -10.88 -21.84
C GLU A 87 12.02 -9.72 -21.83
N ALA A 88 12.12 -9.06 -20.68
CA ALA A 88 12.75 -7.76 -20.60
C ALA A 88 14.22 -8.02 -20.93
N THR A 89 14.65 -7.66 -22.14
CA THR A 89 16.06 -7.59 -22.46
C THR A 89 16.64 -6.63 -21.44
N ALA A 90 17.39 -7.18 -20.49
CA ALA A 90 17.88 -6.49 -19.32
C ALA A 90 18.82 -5.35 -19.72
N ALA A 91 18.25 -4.21 -20.12
CA ALA A 91 18.89 -2.95 -19.84
C ALA A 91 19.03 -2.88 -18.32
N PRO A 92 20.17 -2.41 -17.77
CA PRO A 92 20.31 -2.26 -16.34
C PRO A 92 19.35 -1.14 -15.91
N VAL A 93 18.11 -1.52 -15.60
CA VAL A 93 17.18 -0.71 -14.84
C VAL A 93 17.86 -0.53 -13.50
N GLY A 94 18.49 0.63 -13.32
CA GLY A 94 19.03 1.01 -12.02
C GLY A 94 17.94 0.79 -10.98
N LEU A 95 18.26 0.00 -9.95
CA LEU A 95 17.40 -0.44 -8.85
C LEU A 95 16.30 0.58 -8.52
N ALA A 96 15.10 0.39 -9.07
CA ALA A 96 13.91 1.16 -8.73
C ALA A 96 13.00 0.24 -7.93
N ASN A 97 12.90 0.45 -6.62
CA ASN A 97 11.97 -0.27 -5.77
C ASN A 97 10.72 0.59 -5.55
N THR A 98 9.59 0.00 -5.21
CA THR A 98 8.38 0.80 -4.89
C THR A 98 7.75 0.22 -3.66
N THR A 99 7.79 0.97 -2.56
CA THR A 99 7.11 0.57 -1.33
C THR A 99 5.80 1.35 -1.20
N VAL A 100 4.67 0.66 -1.28
CA VAL A 100 3.36 1.27 -0.99
C VAL A 100 2.78 0.62 0.25
N ALA A 101 2.30 1.44 1.18
CA ALA A 101 1.60 0.97 2.37
C ALA A 101 0.20 1.57 2.48
N VAL A 102 -0.69 0.79 3.08
CA VAL A 102 -2.01 1.25 3.52
C VAL A 102 -2.10 1.09 5.03
N VAL A 103 -2.34 2.20 5.73
CA VAL A 103 -2.56 2.23 7.17
C VAL A 103 -4.06 2.37 7.40
N LEU A 104 -4.67 1.39 8.06
CA LEU A 104 -6.10 1.39 8.38
C LEU A 104 -6.30 1.54 9.89
N THR A 105 -7.22 2.41 10.28
CA THR A 105 -7.67 2.59 11.67
C THR A 105 -9.18 2.68 11.74
N ASP A 106 -9.74 2.26 12.88
CA ASP A 106 -11.15 2.42 13.22
C ASP A 106 -11.46 3.76 13.90
N ALA A 107 -10.44 4.52 14.31
CA ALA A 107 -10.60 5.86 14.87
C ALA A 107 -11.23 6.84 13.86
N ARG A 108 -12.13 7.69 14.33
CA ARG A 108 -12.74 8.75 13.52
C ARG A 108 -11.78 9.91 13.34
N LEU A 109 -11.12 9.94 12.19
CA LEU A 109 -10.14 10.96 11.83
C LEU A 109 -10.68 11.93 10.78
N SER A 110 -10.23 13.19 10.83
CA SER A 110 -10.42 14.12 9.72
C SER A 110 -9.46 13.77 8.57
N LYS A 111 -9.70 14.34 7.38
CA LYS A 111 -8.78 14.16 6.24
C LYS A 111 -7.36 14.63 6.56
N ASN A 112 -7.23 15.73 7.31
CA ASN A 112 -5.94 16.23 7.75
C ASN A 112 -5.27 15.30 8.76
N ASP A 113 -6.03 14.70 9.68
CA ASP A 113 -5.49 13.73 10.62
C ASP A 113 -5.03 12.45 9.92
N CYS A 114 -5.76 12.00 8.88
CA CYS A 114 -5.30 10.93 7.99
C CYS A 114 -4.01 11.30 7.27
N TYR A 115 -3.84 12.57 6.85
CA TYR A 115 -2.60 13.02 6.21
C TYR A 115 -1.42 12.93 7.19
N LEU A 116 -1.62 13.36 8.44
CA LEU A 116 -0.62 13.24 9.51
C LEU A 116 -0.33 11.78 9.88
N LEU A 117 -1.33 10.90 9.74
CA LEU A 117 -1.18 9.46 9.93
C LEU A 117 -0.35 8.82 8.81
N ALA A 118 -0.57 9.22 7.56
CA ALA A 118 0.23 8.77 6.42
C ALA A 118 1.71 9.18 6.56
N GLN A 119 1.97 10.41 7.02
CA GLN A 119 3.32 10.87 7.37
C GLN A 119 3.98 9.98 8.44
N SER A 120 3.23 9.57 9.47
CA SER A 120 3.73 8.63 10.48
C SER A 120 4.02 7.24 9.89
N GLY A 121 3.26 6.79 8.90
CA GLY A 121 3.57 5.57 8.14
C GLY A 121 4.94 5.64 7.44
N HIS A 122 5.31 6.79 6.88
CA HIS A 122 6.66 6.99 6.31
C HIS A 122 7.78 6.90 7.37
N ALA A 123 7.50 7.23 8.63
CA ALA A 123 8.46 6.99 9.71
C ALA A 123 8.66 5.47 9.95
N GLY A 124 7.63 4.66 9.71
CA GLY A 124 7.74 3.20 9.69
C GLY A 124 8.64 2.70 8.56
N PHE A 125 8.52 3.26 7.35
CA PHE A 125 9.45 2.97 6.24
C PHE A 125 10.89 3.26 6.64
N ALA A 126 11.16 4.45 7.15
CA ALA A 126 12.52 4.86 7.55
C ALA A 126 13.13 4.00 8.68
N ARG A 127 12.31 3.28 9.45
CA ARG A 127 12.76 2.36 10.51
C ARG A 127 13.01 0.93 10.02
N ALA A 128 12.48 0.56 8.85
CA ALA A 128 12.51 -0.82 8.35
C ALA A 128 13.22 -0.96 6.99
N LEU A 129 13.38 0.12 6.25
CA LEU A 129 14.01 0.19 4.92
C LEU A 129 15.24 1.09 4.98
N HIS A 130 16.34 0.63 4.38
CA HIS A 130 17.60 1.38 4.32
C HIS A 130 18.33 1.18 2.98
N PRO A 131 18.48 2.23 2.16
CA PRO A 131 17.88 3.56 2.31
C PRO A 131 16.35 3.53 2.08
N ALA A 132 15.63 4.47 2.71
CA ALA A 132 14.21 4.76 2.39
C ALA A 132 14.12 6.08 1.62
N HIS A 133 13.03 6.29 0.90
CA HIS A 133 12.72 7.54 0.17
C HIS A 133 13.80 7.95 -0.84
N SER A 134 14.41 6.98 -1.54
CA SER A 134 15.42 7.32 -2.55
C SER A 134 14.80 7.95 -3.80
N HIS A 135 15.65 8.55 -4.64
CA HIS A 135 15.22 9.15 -5.91
C HIS A 135 14.58 8.14 -6.87
N PHE A 136 14.92 6.87 -6.72
CA PHE A 136 14.46 5.79 -7.60
C PHE A 136 13.31 5.01 -6.98
N ASP A 137 12.89 5.35 -5.76
CA ASP A 137 11.82 4.64 -5.08
C ASP A 137 10.45 5.29 -5.31
N GLY A 138 9.40 4.47 -5.35
CA GLY A 138 7.99 4.88 -5.43
C GLY A 138 7.27 4.98 -4.09
N ASP A 139 7.96 5.35 -3.01
CA ASP A 139 7.43 5.27 -1.64
C ASP A 139 6.18 6.13 -1.43
N ALA A 140 5.07 5.46 -1.07
CA ALA A 140 3.78 6.10 -0.82
C ALA A 140 3.03 5.44 0.35
N VAL A 141 2.32 6.25 1.15
CA VAL A 141 1.42 5.76 2.19
C VAL A 141 0.02 6.35 2.00
N VAL A 142 -0.99 5.48 2.04
CA VAL A 142 -2.40 5.85 2.12
C VAL A 142 -2.93 5.52 3.51
N ALA A 143 -3.53 6.49 4.20
CA ALA A 143 -4.20 6.29 5.47
C ALA A 143 -5.71 6.24 5.27
N LEU A 144 -6.36 5.26 5.90
CA LEU A 144 -7.79 5.01 5.86
C LEU A 144 -8.35 5.01 7.29
N ALA A 145 -9.42 5.76 7.53
CA ALA A 145 -10.10 5.84 8.82
C ALA A 145 -11.60 5.53 8.68
N THR A 146 -12.02 4.37 9.20
CA THR A 146 -13.42 3.89 9.05
C THR A 146 -14.39 4.65 9.96
N GLY A 147 -13.89 5.20 11.06
CA GLY A 147 -14.65 6.08 11.97
C GLY A 147 -15.62 5.36 12.90
N GLU A 148 -15.44 4.06 13.12
CA GLU A 148 -16.22 3.25 14.07
C GLU A 148 -16.00 3.71 15.52
N VAL A 149 -14.76 4.08 15.87
CA VAL A 149 -14.40 4.61 17.20
C VAL A 149 -14.41 6.14 17.17
N THR A 150 -15.40 6.75 17.82
CA THR A 150 -15.64 8.20 17.74
C THR A 150 -15.11 9.01 18.91
N GLN A 151 -14.69 8.35 20.01
CA GLN A 151 -14.20 8.98 21.23
C GLN A 151 -13.27 8.03 21.98
N GLY A 152 -12.49 8.55 22.93
CA GLY A 152 -11.61 7.74 23.77
C GLY A 152 -10.31 7.29 23.10
N PHE A 153 -9.93 7.91 21.98
CA PHE A 153 -8.62 7.73 21.34
C PHE A 153 -7.79 9.01 21.43
N ASP A 154 -6.46 8.84 21.44
CA ASP A 154 -5.48 9.92 21.34
C ASP A 154 -4.82 9.85 19.96
N LEU A 155 -4.86 10.96 19.22
CA LEU A 155 -4.34 11.00 17.84
C LEU A 155 -2.83 10.71 17.79
N GLU A 156 -2.04 11.19 18.75
CA GLU A 156 -0.60 10.97 18.77
C GLU A 156 -0.26 9.51 19.05
N LEU A 157 -1.07 8.83 19.88
CA LEU A 157 -0.93 7.39 20.09
C LEU A 157 -1.26 6.59 18.82
N VAL A 158 -2.34 6.94 18.12
CA VAL A 158 -2.69 6.31 16.83
C VAL A 158 -1.58 6.52 15.80
N ARG A 159 -0.99 7.71 15.75
CA ARG A 159 0.13 8.05 14.89
C ARG A 159 1.41 7.28 15.22
N ALA A 160 1.74 7.14 16.51
CA ALA A 160 2.87 6.34 16.95
C ALA A 160 2.69 4.86 16.58
N ALA A 161 1.50 4.31 16.83
CA ALA A 161 1.15 2.94 16.47
C ALA A 161 1.28 2.71 14.96
N ALA A 162 0.82 3.63 14.11
CA ALA A 162 0.95 3.50 12.65
C ALA A 162 2.42 3.34 12.20
N ALA A 163 3.34 4.12 12.76
CA ALA A 163 4.77 3.99 12.43
C ALA A 163 5.33 2.62 12.84
N GLU A 164 4.93 2.10 14.00
CA GLU A 164 5.35 0.79 14.49
C GLU A 164 4.75 -0.36 13.68
N THR A 165 3.45 -0.30 13.38
CA THR A 165 2.71 -1.29 12.61
C THR A 165 3.26 -1.39 11.19
N VAL A 166 3.54 -0.26 10.51
CA VAL A 166 4.14 -0.28 9.17
C VAL A 166 5.52 -0.94 9.20
N ALA A 167 6.36 -0.58 10.17
CA ALA A 167 7.69 -1.17 10.30
C ALA A 167 7.62 -2.68 10.59
N ALA A 168 6.66 -3.12 11.42
CA ALA A 168 6.43 -4.53 11.71
C ALA A 168 5.94 -5.30 10.48
N ALA A 169 4.95 -4.76 9.75
CA ALA A 169 4.41 -5.37 8.55
C ALA A 169 5.48 -5.59 7.47
N ILE A 170 6.41 -4.63 7.28
CA ILE A 170 7.54 -4.78 6.36
C ILE A 170 8.45 -5.94 6.77
N ARG A 171 8.79 -6.04 8.07
CA ARG A 171 9.63 -7.13 8.58
C ARG A 171 8.97 -8.49 8.43
N ASP A 172 7.66 -8.56 8.71
CA ASP A 172 6.90 -9.80 8.57
C ASP A 172 6.79 -10.23 7.10
N ALA A 173 6.60 -9.29 6.17
CA ALA A 173 6.62 -9.57 4.74
C ALA A 173 8.00 -10.07 4.27
N ALA A 174 9.08 -9.43 4.73
CA ALA A 174 10.45 -9.86 4.42
C ALA A 174 10.74 -11.28 4.92
N ALA A 175 10.30 -11.62 6.14
CA ALA A 175 10.45 -12.95 6.72
C ALA A 175 9.66 -14.04 5.95
N GLN A 176 8.53 -13.69 5.33
CA GLN A 176 7.75 -14.61 4.50
C GLN A 176 8.39 -14.84 3.11
N SER A 177 9.09 -13.84 2.57
CA SER A 177 9.76 -13.98 1.27
C SER A 177 10.97 -14.92 1.31
N SER A 178 11.64 -15.05 2.46
CA SER A 178 12.80 -15.92 2.61
C SER A 178 12.43 -17.40 2.77
N SER A 179 11.20 -17.71 3.20
CA SER A 179 10.73 -19.10 3.37
C SER A 179 10.19 -19.72 2.07
N SER A 180 9.78 -18.93 1.07
CA SER A 180 9.32 -19.43 -0.23
C SER A 180 10.43 -19.79 -1.21
N SER A 181 11.69 -19.51 -0.89
CA SER A 181 12.86 -19.70 -1.78
C SER A 181 13.54 -21.07 -1.62
N GLY A 182 12.97 -21.98 -0.82
CA GLY A 182 13.57 -23.25 -0.42
C GLY A 182 12.73 -24.48 -0.73
N ASP A 183 12.25 -24.62 -1.97
CA ASP A 183 11.72 -25.91 -2.46
C ASP A 183 11.82 -25.97 -4.00
N SER A 184 13.02 -26.25 -4.51
CA SER A 184 13.26 -26.48 -5.95
C SER A 184 14.51 -27.37 -6.14
N SER A 185 14.57 -28.51 -5.44
CA SER A 185 15.52 -29.56 -5.80
C SER A 185 15.08 -30.93 -5.29
N GLU A 186 14.09 -31.54 -5.93
CA GLU A 186 13.98 -33.01 -5.99
C GLU A 186 13.04 -33.41 -7.12
N GLY A 187 13.58 -34.09 -8.14
CA GLY A 187 12.80 -34.61 -9.26
C GLY A 187 13.54 -34.60 -10.59
N ARG A 188 14.66 -35.33 -10.67
CA ARG A 188 15.22 -35.78 -11.94
C ARG A 188 15.52 -37.26 -11.86
#